data_AF-A0AAV1EIU2-F1
#
_entry.id   AF-A0AAV1EIU2-F1
#
_cell.length_a   1.000
_cell.length_b   1.000
_cell.length_c   1.000
_cell.angle_alpha   90.00
_cell.angle_beta   90.00
_cell.angle_gamma   90.00
#
_symmetry.space_group_name_H-M   'P 1'
#
loop_
_entity.id
_entity.type
_entity.pdbx_description
1 polymer ?
#
loop_
_entity_poly.entity_id
_entity_poly.type
_entity_poly.pdbx_seq_one_letter_code
_entity_poly.pdbx_strand_id
1 'polypeptide(L)'
;MAQDRPDQDETEKTEIDNSIIQRLQDRPDQDETEKKEIDNRIIQRLQSGWIGTLHVVFLVLLLVLITVIVGLSINVKQLQKERSQLRQLLESTHMGLNHTMEVNQKVSQSLNFTVEENQKLRLSLNYTMEENLNLSLSLNNTMEENQKLSRRLNYTMEDNQKLSLSLNYTMEDNLKLSRRLNHTKEENQKLSLSLSYSMEENQRLSRRLNHTMEVNQKVSQSLNFTVEENQKLRLSLNYTMEENLNLSLSLNNTMEENQKLSRRLNYTMEENLNLSQRLNHTKEENQKLSLSLSYSMEENQRLSRRLNHTMAEKSQLQVQIEEMKIILNSTMENRDSFRKDKIKYQQLLINERQTSTQLKAENQRQQSILMSEKLSFLWRFCDKGTLQCSRCLPGWAEHATRCFHLASQPMKWEDARRECFNEGADLAVVLNAADQAFLTNMTFQFTQQHPNVLFHSAWIGLQDMVQDNRFVWVNGIKSKSDLKFWMPGEPNNAVAQWDKDRAGQDCVVIVPPKTVGQKGWLNSWDDVVCRGQRHYICETKALILSGVKTEE
;
A
#
# COMPACT_ATOMS: atom_id res chain seq x y z
N MET A 1 36.62 90.88 -10.93
CA MET A 1 36.83 90.42 -12.32
C MET A 1 35.86 89.27 -12.54
N ALA A 2 34.88 89.25 -13.43
CA ALA A 2 34.30 90.15 -14.42
C ALA A 2 32.91 89.51 -14.68
N GLN A 3 31.80 90.20 -14.40
CA GLN A 3 30.91 90.87 -15.36
C GLN A 3 29.98 89.96 -16.19
N ASP A 4 28.68 90.09 -15.87
CA ASP A 4 27.47 90.20 -16.70
C ASP A 4 27.47 89.68 -18.16
N ARG A 5 26.52 88.78 -18.50
CA ARG A 5 25.24 89.10 -19.19
C ARG A 5 24.43 87.82 -19.52
N PRO A 6 23.08 87.89 -19.66
CA PRO A 6 22.23 86.77 -20.09
C PRO A 6 21.82 86.84 -21.59
N ASP A 7 21.77 85.69 -22.27
CA ASP A 7 21.16 85.47 -23.61
C ASP A 7 19.64 85.29 -23.41
N GLN A 8 18.72 86.12 -23.95
CA GLN A 8 18.34 86.31 -25.36
C GLN A 8 17.93 85.02 -26.08
N ASP A 9 16.79 84.42 -25.71
CA ASP A 9 16.11 83.42 -26.57
C ASP A 9 14.57 83.38 -26.39
N GLU A 10 13.96 84.51 -26.03
CA GLU A 10 12.49 84.62 -25.92
C GLU A 10 11.90 85.80 -26.72
N THR A 11 12.73 86.53 -27.46
CA THR A 11 12.33 87.69 -28.28
C THR A 11 12.20 87.40 -29.77
N GLU A 12 12.61 86.22 -30.26
CA GLU A 12 12.57 85.89 -31.69
C GLU A 12 11.28 85.14 -32.12
N LYS A 13 10.45 84.69 -31.16
CA LYS A 13 9.15 84.06 -31.44
C LYS A 13 7.98 85.03 -31.50
N THR A 14 8.15 86.24 -30.97
CA THR A 14 7.14 87.32 -30.98
C THR A 14 7.26 88.23 -32.21
N GLU A 15 8.34 88.11 -32.99
CA GLU A 15 8.59 88.96 -34.17
C GLU A 15 8.14 88.31 -35.49
N ILE A 16 7.96 86.97 -35.52
CA ILE A 16 7.45 86.25 -36.71
C ILE A 16 5.92 86.36 -36.82
N ASP A 17 5.19 86.37 -35.69
CA ASP A 17 3.71 86.49 -35.67
C ASP A 17 3.20 87.90 -36.04
N ASN A 18 3.99 88.95 -35.80
CA ASN A 18 3.63 90.32 -36.20
C ASN A 18 3.84 90.59 -37.70
N SER A 19 4.64 89.79 -38.40
CA SER A 19 4.88 89.95 -39.86
C SER A 19 3.77 89.35 -40.74
N ILE A 20 2.96 88.43 -40.20
CA ILE A 20 1.83 87.80 -40.90
C ILE A 20 0.56 88.65 -40.75
N ILE A 21 0.40 89.31 -39.59
CA ILE A 21 -0.76 90.17 -39.30
C ILE A 21 -0.71 91.50 -40.08
N GLN A 22 0.47 92.01 -40.45
CA GLN A 22 0.61 93.22 -41.27
C GLN A 22 0.39 93.03 -42.79
N ARG A 23 0.26 91.80 -43.31
CA ARG A 23 -0.01 91.57 -44.75
C ARG A 23 -1.49 91.36 -45.10
N LEU A 24 -2.40 91.44 -44.14
CA LEU A 24 -3.84 91.21 -44.35
C LEU A 24 -4.70 92.49 -44.33
N GLN A 25 -4.09 93.68 -44.29
CA GLN A 25 -4.82 94.96 -44.28
C GLN A 25 -4.86 95.71 -45.62
N ASP A 26 -4.20 95.22 -46.67
CA ASP A 26 -4.25 95.83 -48.02
C ASP A 26 -4.61 94.79 -49.08
N ARG A 27 -5.92 94.51 -49.25
CA ARG A 27 -6.54 94.04 -50.51
C ARG A 27 -8.06 93.89 -50.35
N PRO A 28 -8.89 94.65 -51.08
CA PRO A 28 -10.28 94.29 -51.26
C PRO A 28 -10.41 93.25 -52.39
N ASP A 29 -11.31 92.30 -52.17
CA ASP A 29 -11.77 91.23 -53.07
C ASP A 29 -10.79 90.09 -53.36
N GLN A 30 -10.84 89.07 -52.50
CA GLN A 30 -10.58 87.68 -52.92
C GLN A 30 -11.44 86.67 -52.15
N ASP A 31 -12.42 86.16 -52.90
CA ASP A 31 -13.11 84.86 -52.90
C ASP A 31 -13.20 84.04 -51.59
N GLU A 32 -14.44 83.94 -51.08
CA GLU A 32 -14.91 83.13 -49.96
C GLU A 32 -14.63 81.62 -50.10
N THR A 33 -14.21 81.20 -51.29
CA THR A 33 -13.93 79.81 -51.67
C THR A 33 -12.55 79.32 -51.21
N GLU A 34 -11.52 80.17 -51.23
CA GLU A 34 -10.14 79.79 -50.88
C GLU A 34 -9.93 79.70 -49.35
N LYS A 35 -10.66 80.54 -48.59
CA LYS A 35 -10.69 80.50 -47.11
C LYS A 35 -11.36 79.23 -46.58
N LYS A 36 -12.42 78.77 -47.24
CA LYS A 36 -13.09 77.49 -46.93
C LYS A 36 -12.19 76.28 -47.19
N GLU A 37 -11.31 76.34 -48.18
CA GLU A 37 -10.45 75.21 -48.53
C GLU A 37 -9.28 75.03 -47.53
N ILE A 38 -8.73 76.14 -47.00
CA ILE A 38 -7.70 76.12 -45.96
C ILE A 38 -8.29 75.66 -44.61
N ASP A 39 -9.46 76.18 -44.23
CA ASP A 39 -10.17 75.74 -43.01
C ASP A 39 -10.55 74.26 -43.08
N ASN A 40 -11.00 73.75 -44.23
CA ASN A 40 -11.26 72.31 -44.42
C ASN A 40 -10.00 71.44 -44.31
N ARG A 41 -8.84 71.90 -44.80
CA ARG A 41 -7.57 71.15 -44.66
C ARG A 41 -7.06 71.12 -43.21
N ILE A 42 -7.26 72.18 -42.44
CA ILE A 42 -6.90 72.24 -41.01
C ILE A 42 -7.86 71.38 -40.18
N ILE A 43 -9.16 71.43 -40.47
CA ILE A 43 -10.17 70.59 -39.80
C ILE A 43 -9.95 69.11 -40.13
N GLN A 44 -9.61 68.73 -41.35
CA GLN A 44 -9.25 67.34 -41.68
C GLN A 44 -7.98 66.86 -40.95
N ARG A 45 -6.95 67.72 -40.82
CA ARG A 45 -5.73 67.39 -40.06
C ARG A 45 -6.00 67.27 -38.56
N LEU A 46 -6.80 68.16 -37.98
CA LEU A 46 -7.18 68.10 -36.57
C LEU A 46 -8.13 66.92 -36.28
N GLN A 47 -9.12 66.64 -37.13
CA GLN A 47 -9.97 65.45 -36.98
C GLN A 47 -9.15 64.16 -37.06
N SER A 48 -8.17 64.06 -37.97
CA SER A 48 -7.28 62.88 -38.04
C SER A 48 -6.38 62.71 -36.81
N GLY A 49 -5.91 63.81 -36.20
CA GLY A 49 -5.07 63.79 -35.00
C GLY A 49 -5.84 63.44 -33.72
N TRP A 50 -7.05 63.97 -33.56
CA TRP A 50 -7.93 63.70 -32.42
C TRP A 50 -8.59 62.32 -32.49
N ILE A 51 -8.96 61.85 -33.69
CA ILE A 51 -9.41 60.48 -33.90
C ILE A 51 -8.24 59.52 -33.64
N GLY A 52 -7.02 59.87 -34.04
CA GLY A 52 -5.81 59.10 -33.74
C GLY A 52 -5.52 59.01 -32.25
N THR A 53 -5.56 60.11 -31.51
CA THR A 53 -5.30 60.11 -30.05
C THR A 53 -6.44 59.47 -29.26
N LEU A 54 -7.71 59.66 -29.62
CA LEU A 54 -8.82 58.91 -29.00
C LEU A 54 -8.74 57.42 -29.34
N HIS A 55 -8.39 57.05 -30.58
CA HIS A 55 -8.16 55.64 -30.93
C HIS A 55 -7.01 55.05 -30.11
N VAL A 56 -5.92 55.79 -29.91
CA VAL A 56 -4.79 55.35 -29.09
C VAL A 56 -5.20 55.19 -27.63
N VAL A 57 -5.93 56.14 -27.06
CA VAL A 57 -6.41 56.06 -25.67
C VAL A 57 -7.42 54.91 -25.50
N PHE A 58 -8.34 54.75 -26.45
CA PHE A 58 -9.29 53.63 -26.46
C PHE A 58 -8.58 52.28 -26.63
N LEU A 59 -7.57 52.19 -27.51
CA LEU A 59 -6.73 51.01 -27.67
C LEU A 59 -5.92 50.71 -26.41
N VAL A 60 -5.39 51.70 -25.71
CA VAL A 60 -4.66 51.52 -24.44
C VAL A 60 -5.59 51.05 -23.32
N LEU A 61 -6.78 51.65 -23.18
CA LEU A 61 -7.76 51.20 -22.20
C LEU A 61 -8.30 49.80 -22.51
N LEU A 62 -8.53 49.50 -23.80
CA LEU A 62 -8.91 48.17 -24.27
C LEU A 62 -7.79 47.17 -23.99
N LEU A 63 -6.52 47.53 -24.21
CA LEU A 63 -5.36 46.69 -23.90
C LEU A 63 -5.24 46.43 -22.39
N VAL A 64 -5.42 47.44 -21.54
CA VAL A 64 -5.41 47.26 -20.08
C VAL A 64 -6.54 46.34 -19.65
N LEU A 65 -7.77 46.54 -20.16
CA LEU A 65 -8.91 45.69 -19.88
C LEU A 65 -8.67 44.25 -20.35
N ILE A 66 -8.13 44.06 -21.55
CA ILE A 66 -7.74 42.75 -22.09
C ILE A 66 -6.67 42.11 -21.21
N THR A 67 -5.65 42.85 -20.75
CA THR A 67 -4.61 42.27 -19.88
C THR A 67 -5.15 41.84 -18.52
N VAL A 68 -6.08 42.58 -17.92
CA VAL A 68 -6.74 42.20 -16.65
C VAL A 68 -7.65 40.99 -16.85
N ILE A 69 -8.47 40.98 -17.91
CA ILE A 69 -9.35 39.84 -18.23
C ILE A 69 -8.53 38.60 -18.56
N VAL A 70 -7.45 38.74 -19.32
CA VAL A 70 -6.51 37.65 -19.63
C VAL A 70 -5.84 37.16 -18.35
N GLY A 71 -5.38 38.04 -17.47
CA GLY A 71 -4.80 37.67 -16.17
C GLY A 71 -5.77 36.91 -15.26
N LEU A 72 -7.00 37.38 -15.11
CA LEU A 72 -8.05 36.69 -14.35
C LEU A 72 -8.42 35.35 -15.01
N SER A 73 -8.53 35.30 -16.33
CA SER A 73 -8.80 34.07 -17.08
C SER A 73 -7.66 33.07 -16.95
N ILE A 74 -6.40 33.51 -16.93
CA ILE A 74 -5.23 32.67 -16.67
C ILE A 74 -5.28 32.11 -15.25
N ASN A 75 -5.57 32.94 -14.23
CA ASN A 75 -5.69 32.46 -12.84
C ASN A 75 -6.84 31.46 -12.67
N VAL A 76 -8.00 31.69 -13.30
CA VAL A 76 -9.12 30.74 -13.29
C VAL A 76 -8.75 29.45 -14.02
N LYS A 77 -8.06 29.53 -15.16
CA LYS A 77 -7.56 28.35 -15.89
C LYS A 77 -6.51 27.59 -15.07
N GLN A 78 -5.65 28.28 -14.34
CA GLN A 78 -4.65 27.70 -13.44
C GLN A 78 -5.32 26.95 -12.29
N LEU A 79 -6.30 27.57 -11.61
CA LEU A 79 -7.10 26.94 -10.56
C LEU A 79 -7.93 25.76 -11.09
N GLN A 80 -8.49 25.86 -12.30
CA GLN A 80 -9.18 24.74 -12.94
C GLN A 80 -8.22 23.60 -13.28
N LYS A 81 -7.00 23.91 -13.73
CA LYS A 81 -5.95 22.92 -13.99
C LYS A 81 -5.53 22.21 -12.71
N GLU A 82 -5.24 22.94 -11.63
CA GLU A 82 -4.91 22.37 -10.32
C GLU A 82 -6.06 21.51 -9.78
N ARG A 83 -7.31 21.96 -9.89
CA ARG A 83 -8.49 21.18 -9.49
C ARG A 83 -8.65 19.91 -10.34
N SER A 84 -8.34 19.96 -11.63
CA SER A 84 -8.37 18.79 -12.52
C SER A 84 -7.28 17.77 -12.16
N GLN A 85 -6.07 18.24 -11.83
CA GLN A 85 -4.96 17.41 -11.37
C GLN A 85 -5.28 16.77 -10.01
N LEU A 86 -5.86 17.53 -9.08
CA LEU A 86 -6.33 17.01 -7.79
C LEU A 86 -7.43 15.95 -7.96
N ARG A 87 -8.36 16.12 -8.92
CA ARG A 87 -9.37 15.09 -9.23
C ARG A 87 -8.75 13.83 -9.80
N GLN A 88 -7.82 13.95 -10.76
CA GLN A 88 -7.10 12.79 -11.30
C GLN A 88 -6.30 12.06 -10.22
N LEU A 89 -5.64 12.80 -9.32
CA LEU A 89 -4.90 12.22 -8.21
C LEU A 89 -5.86 11.50 -7.24
N LEU A 90 -7.03 12.07 -6.97
CA LEU A 90 -8.07 11.47 -6.12
C LEU A 90 -8.65 10.19 -6.74
N GLU A 91 -8.93 10.18 -8.04
CA GLU A 91 -9.40 8.98 -8.74
C GLU A 91 -8.31 7.90 -8.81
N SER A 92 -7.06 8.27 -9.09
CA SER A 92 -5.93 7.34 -9.09
C SER A 92 -5.69 6.72 -7.72
N THR A 93 -5.81 7.51 -6.65
CA THR A 93 -5.67 7.02 -5.27
C THR A 93 -6.86 6.16 -4.86
N HIS A 94 -8.09 6.51 -5.28
CA HIS A 94 -9.27 5.67 -5.05
C HIS A 94 -9.16 4.32 -5.77
N MET A 95 -8.72 4.29 -7.03
CA MET A 95 -8.46 3.04 -7.75
C MET A 95 -7.34 2.23 -7.09
N GLY A 96 -6.26 2.88 -6.66
CA GLY A 96 -5.18 2.22 -5.91
C GLY A 96 -5.67 1.60 -4.60
N LEU A 97 -6.55 2.31 -3.88
CA LEU A 97 -7.14 1.82 -2.64
C LEU A 97 -8.06 0.62 -2.88
N ASN A 98 -8.92 0.68 -3.92
CA ASN A 98 -9.79 -0.43 -4.30
C ASN A 98 -8.99 -1.66 -4.74
N HIS A 99 -7.94 -1.47 -5.56
CA HIS A 99 -7.05 -2.56 -5.93
C HIS A 99 -6.35 -3.16 -4.70
N THR A 100 -5.91 -2.32 -3.74
CA THR A 100 -5.29 -2.80 -2.50
C THR A 100 -6.27 -3.58 -1.64
N MET A 101 -7.53 -3.14 -1.56
CA MET A 101 -8.60 -3.87 -0.88
C MET A 101 -8.88 -5.21 -1.54
N GLU A 102 -8.93 -5.26 -2.87
CA GLU A 102 -9.15 -6.51 -3.62
C GLU A 102 -8.00 -7.50 -3.46
N VAL A 103 -6.75 -7.01 -3.48
CA VAL A 103 -5.56 -7.83 -3.20
C VAL A 103 -5.57 -8.34 -1.75
N ASN A 104 -5.89 -7.49 -0.78
CA ASN A 104 -6.01 -7.91 0.62
C ASN A 104 -7.12 -8.96 0.82
N GLN A 105 -8.23 -8.85 0.08
CA GLN A 105 -9.29 -9.85 0.10
C GLN A 105 -8.80 -11.19 -0.47
N LYS A 106 -8.08 -11.17 -1.60
CA LYS A 106 -7.47 -12.39 -2.19
C LYS A 106 -6.42 -13.01 -1.26
N VAL A 107 -5.57 -12.19 -0.63
CA VAL A 107 -4.60 -12.65 0.37
C VAL A 107 -5.30 -13.27 1.56
N SER A 108 -6.36 -12.64 2.08
CA SER A 108 -7.14 -13.17 3.21
C SER A 108 -7.77 -14.53 2.86
N GLN A 109 -8.27 -14.70 1.65
CA GLN A 109 -8.82 -15.99 1.19
C GLN A 109 -7.74 -17.06 1.08
N SER A 110 -6.57 -16.72 0.51
CA SER A 110 -5.43 -17.64 0.39
C SER A 110 -4.86 -18.04 1.76
N LEU A 111 -4.83 -17.09 2.71
CA LEU A 111 -4.41 -17.35 4.08
C LEU A 111 -5.38 -18.32 4.77
N ASN A 112 -6.68 -18.14 4.56
CA ASN A 112 -7.70 -19.00 5.15
C ASN A 112 -7.62 -20.44 4.59
N PHE A 113 -7.41 -20.58 3.27
CA PHE A 113 -7.14 -21.89 2.64
C PHE A 113 -5.90 -22.57 3.22
N THR A 114 -4.81 -21.80 3.41
CA THR A 114 -3.58 -22.28 4.02
C THR A 114 -3.77 -22.74 5.46
N VAL A 115 -4.60 -22.03 6.24
CA VAL A 115 -4.94 -22.42 7.61
C VAL A 115 -5.74 -23.73 7.63
N GLU A 116 -6.70 -23.91 6.73
CA GLU A 116 -7.44 -25.17 6.60
C GLU A 116 -6.55 -26.35 6.18
N GLU A 117 -5.65 -26.15 5.22
CA GLU A 117 -4.64 -27.15 4.82
C GLU A 117 -3.73 -27.54 6.00
N ASN A 118 -3.20 -26.56 6.73
CA ASN A 118 -2.39 -26.82 7.93
C ASN A 118 -3.17 -27.56 9.01
N GLN A 119 -4.47 -27.29 9.15
CA GLN A 119 -5.32 -28.01 10.08
C GLN A 119 -5.51 -29.48 9.67
N LYS A 120 -5.67 -29.76 8.37
CA LYS A 120 -5.71 -31.14 7.84
C LYS A 120 -4.38 -31.87 8.04
N LEU A 121 -3.26 -31.21 7.74
CA LEU A 121 -1.91 -31.74 7.99
C LEU A 121 -1.70 -32.06 9.46
N ARG A 122 -2.12 -31.18 10.37
CA ARG A 122 -2.01 -31.41 11.82
C ARG A 122 -2.79 -32.63 12.27
N LEU A 123 -4.00 -32.84 11.74
CA LEU A 123 -4.80 -34.03 12.03
C LEU A 123 -4.13 -35.31 11.51
N SER A 124 -3.60 -35.27 10.28
CA SER A 124 -2.85 -36.39 9.68
C SER A 124 -1.57 -36.71 10.46
N LEU A 125 -0.84 -35.69 10.92
CA LEU A 125 0.36 -35.85 11.74
C LEU A 125 0.04 -36.48 13.10
N ASN A 126 -1.05 -36.05 13.75
CA ASN A 126 -1.52 -36.65 14.99
C ASN A 126 -1.88 -38.13 14.79
N TYR A 127 -2.61 -38.45 13.73
CA TYR A 127 -2.95 -39.83 13.39
C TYR A 127 -1.68 -40.68 13.15
N THR A 128 -0.70 -40.13 12.44
CA THR A 128 0.59 -40.81 12.19
C THR A 128 1.39 -40.99 13.49
N MET A 129 1.37 -40.02 14.40
CA MET A 129 1.99 -40.15 15.72
C MET A 129 1.31 -41.25 16.55
N GLU A 130 -0.01 -41.38 16.48
CA GLU A 130 -0.78 -42.42 17.16
C GLU A 130 -0.50 -43.81 16.55
N GLU A 131 -0.43 -43.93 15.23
CA GLU A 131 -0.03 -45.15 14.52
C GLU A 131 1.40 -45.57 14.90
N ASN A 132 2.34 -44.61 14.95
CA ASN A 132 3.73 -44.85 15.39
C ASN A 132 3.83 -45.27 16.86
N LEU A 133 3.00 -44.71 17.74
CA LEU A 133 2.93 -45.12 19.15
C LEU A 133 2.45 -46.56 19.26
N ASN A 134 1.41 -46.94 18.51
CA ASN A 134 0.90 -48.30 18.46
C ASN A 134 1.92 -49.29 17.87
N LEU A 135 2.64 -48.90 16.82
CA LEU A 135 3.76 -49.66 16.26
C LEU A 135 4.88 -49.86 17.30
N SER A 136 5.25 -48.83 18.05
CA SER A 136 6.26 -48.92 19.11
C SER A 136 5.83 -49.88 20.22
N LEU A 137 4.54 -49.85 20.61
CA LEU A 137 3.97 -50.78 21.59
C LEU A 137 4.01 -52.23 21.06
N SER A 138 3.62 -52.43 19.80
CA SER A 138 3.66 -53.74 19.14
C SER A 138 5.09 -54.28 19.06
N LEU A 139 6.06 -53.45 18.67
CA LEU A 139 7.47 -53.82 18.58
C LEU A 139 8.03 -54.20 19.96
N ASN A 140 7.65 -53.47 21.01
CA ASN A 140 8.05 -53.79 22.39
C ASN A 140 7.48 -55.15 22.84
N ASN A 141 6.22 -55.44 22.51
CA ASN A 141 5.62 -56.75 22.79
C ASN A 141 6.36 -57.88 22.04
N THR A 142 6.68 -57.69 20.76
CA THR A 142 7.47 -58.66 19.98
C THR A 142 8.87 -58.84 20.57
N MET A 143 9.49 -57.76 21.05
CA MET A 143 10.79 -57.83 21.71
C MET A 143 10.71 -58.61 23.04
N GLU A 144 9.63 -58.44 23.80
CA GLU A 144 9.37 -59.21 25.02
C GLU A 144 9.14 -60.70 24.72
N GLU A 145 8.41 -61.03 23.66
CA GLU A 145 8.25 -62.41 23.19
C GLU A 145 9.57 -63.03 22.74
N ASN A 146 10.39 -62.29 21.99
CA ASN A 146 11.73 -62.73 21.59
C ASN A 146 12.66 -62.96 22.81
N GLN A 147 12.54 -62.14 23.85
CA GLN A 147 13.25 -62.38 25.11
C GLN A 147 12.76 -63.65 25.81
N LYS A 148 11.44 -63.91 25.83
CA LYS A 148 10.87 -65.16 26.37
C LYS A 148 11.36 -66.37 25.57
N LEU A 149 11.38 -66.27 24.23
CA LEU A 149 11.90 -67.31 23.34
C LEU A 149 13.39 -67.57 23.60
N SER A 150 14.19 -66.51 23.76
CA SER A 150 15.63 -66.62 24.07
C SER A 150 15.87 -67.33 25.40
N ARG A 151 15.06 -67.04 26.43
CA ARG A 151 15.11 -67.77 27.72
C ARG A 151 14.77 -69.24 27.56
N ARG A 152 13.72 -69.57 26.79
CA ARG A 152 13.34 -70.97 26.51
C ARG A 152 14.45 -71.70 25.77
N LEU A 153 15.07 -71.08 24.76
CA LEU A 153 16.19 -71.65 24.03
C LEU A 153 17.37 -71.94 24.96
N ASN A 154 17.68 -71.03 25.88
CA ASN A 154 18.75 -71.22 26.86
C ASN A 154 18.47 -72.41 27.80
N TYR A 155 17.22 -72.55 28.28
CA TYR A 155 16.82 -73.74 29.06
C TYR A 155 16.97 -75.03 28.26
N THR A 156 16.55 -75.04 26.99
CA THR A 156 16.72 -76.21 26.11
C THR A 156 18.19 -76.53 25.86
N MET A 157 19.06 -75.52 25.74
CA MET A 157 20.51 -75.72 25.63
C MET A 157 21.08 -76.33 26.91
N GLU A 158 20.63 -75.88 28.09
CA GLU A 158 21.04 -76.44 29.38
C GLU A 158 20.59 -77.90 29.54
N ASP A 159 19.35 -78.22 29.13
CA ASP A 159 18.84 -79.60 29.14
C ASP A 159 19.60 -80.49 28.14
N ASN A 160 19.96 -79.98 26.97
CA ASN A 160 20.80 -80.70 26.01
C ASN A 160 22.21 -80.94 26.56
N GLN A 161 22.78 -80.01 27.34
CA GLN A 161 24.05 -80.23 28.04
C GLN A 161 23.92 -81.33 29.10
N LYS A 162 22.84 -81.34 29.89
CA LYS A 162 22.55 -82.41 30.87
C LYS A 162 22.38 -83.76 30.18
N LEU A 163 21.67 -83.80 29.05
CA LEU A 163 21.49 -85.02 28.26
C LEU A 163 22.83 -85.53 27.71
N SER A 164 23.68 -84.63 27.18
CA SER A 164 25.01 -84.98 26.70
C SER A 164 25.90 -85.57 27.80
N LEU A 165 25.83 -85.02 29.01
CA LEU A 165 26.53 -85.57 30.17
C LEU A 165 26.02 -86.97 30.54
N SER A 166 24.69 -87.16 30.56
CA SER A 166 24.07 -88.46 30.85
C SER A 166 24.41 -89.52 29.80
N LEU A 167 24.47 -89.13 28.51
CA LEU A 167 24.89 -89.99 27.41
C LEU A 167 26.36 -90.43 27.58
N ASN A 168 27.23 -89.51 28.02
CA ASN A 168 28.63 -89.80 28.28
C ASN A 168 28.80 -90.78 29.45
N TYR A 169 28.06 -90.61 30.55
CA TYR A 169 28.03 -91.58 31.65
C TYR A 169 27.56 -92.97 31.19
N THR A 170 26.52 -93.02 30.36
CA THR A 170 26.00 -94.28 29.81
C THR A 170 27.03 -94.96 28.90
N MET A 171 27.75 -94.18 28.08
CA MET A 171 28.85 -94.65 27.24
C MET A 171 29.98 -95.24 28.09
N GLU A 172 30.31 -94.59 29.21
CA GLU A 172 31.34 -95.06 30.14
C GLU A 172 30.92 -96.34 30.89
N ASP A 173 29.66 -96.47 31.26
CA ASP A 173 29.14 -97.70 31.85
C ASP A 173 29.09 -98.85 30.83
N ASN A 174 28.76 -98.57 29.56
CA ASN A 174 28.88 -99.56 28.48
C ASN A 174 30.33 -100.00 28.28
N LEU A 175 31.31 -99.10 28.41
CA LEU A 175 32.74 -99.47 28.39
C LEU A 175 33.12 -100.34 29.58
N LYS A 176 32.63 -100.05 30.80
CA LYS A 176 32.83 -100.91 31.98
C LYS A 176 32.19 -102.29 31.78
N LEU A 177 30.99 -102.36 31.21
CA LEU A 177 30.30 -103.61 30.92
C LEU A 177 31.07 -104.44 29.89
N SER A 178 31.56 -103.80 28.82
CA SER A 178 32.40 -104.45 27.81
C SER A 178 33.68 -105.05 28.41
N ARG A 179 34.35 -104.33 29.33
CA ARG A 179 35.51 -104.87 30.08
C ARG A 179 35.13 -106.08 30.95
N ARG A 180 33.98 -106.05 31.64
CA ARG A 180 33.48 -107.17 32.45
C ARG A 180 33.15 -108.41 31.60
N LEU A 181 32.55 -108.20 30.42
CA LEU A 181 32.27 -109.25 29.44
C LEU A 181 33.57 -109.92 28.94
N ASN A 182 34.62 -109.14 28.69
CA ASN A 182 35.94 -109.70 28.35
C ASN A 182 36.54 -110.49 29.52
N HIS A 183 36.43 -110.00 30.75
CA HIS A 183 36.90 -110.74 31.93
C HIS A 183 36.14 -112.08 32.12
N THR A 184 34.82 -112.09 31.92
CA THR A 184 34.02 -113.34 31.98
C THR A 184 34.35 -114.30 30.84
N LYS A 185 34.69 -113.78 29.66
CA LYS A 185 35.22 -114.59 28.54
C LYS A 185 36.55 -115.25 28.91
N GLU A 186 37.46 -114.52 29.55
CA GLU A 186 38.73 -115.06 30.04
C GLU A 186 38.56 -116.06 31.20
N GLU A 187 37.63 -115.82 32.13
CA GLU A 187 37.28 -116.78 33.18
C GLU A 187 36.65 -118.06 32.63
N ASN A 188 35.77 -117.96 31.63
CA ASN A 188 35.21 -119.12 30.95
C ASN A 188 36.28 -119.92 30.19
N GLN A 189 37.30 -119.26 29.63
CA GLN A 189 38.48 -119.93 29.07
C GLN A 189 39.31 -120.64 30.15
N LYS A 190 39.44 -120.08 31.35
CA LYS A 190 40.10 -120.73 32.50
C LYS A 190 39.29 -121.92 33.04
N LEU A 191 37.97 -121.82 33.10
CA LEU A 191 37.06 -122.92 33.48
C LEU A 191 37.11 -124.07 32.48
N SER A 192 37.18 -123.77 31.17
CA SER A 192 37.38 -124.77 30.12
C SER A 192 38.71 -125.52 30.28
N LEU A 193 39.79 -124.82 30.65
CA LEU A 193 41.09 -125.47 30.97
C LEU A 193 41.03 -126.34 32.25
N SER A 194 40.28 -125.93 33.27
CA SER A 194 40.15 -126.70 34.52
C SER A 194 39.30 -127.96 34.35
N LEU A 195 38.31 -127.96 33.45
CA LEU A 195 37.49 -129.13 33.13
C LEU A 195 38.29 -130.19 32.34
N SER A 196 39.23 -129.74 31.51
CA SER A 196 40.19 -130.58 30.77
C SER A 196 41.14 -131.33 31.72
N TYR A 197 41.60 -130.69 32.81
CA TYR A 197 42.54 -131.31 33.77
C TYR A 197 41.87 -132.39 34.66
N SER A 198 40.58 -132.24 34.94
CA SER A 198 39.77 -133.22 35.71
C SER A 198 39.49 -134.52 34.93
N MET A 199 39.49 -134.46 33.59
CA MET A 199 39.31 -135.63 32.71
C MET A 199 40.58 -136.46 32.50
N GLU A 200 41.78 -135.93 32.81
CA GLU A 200 43.07 -136.59 32.59
C GLU A 200 43.51 -137.47 33.79
N GLU A 201 42.90 -137.28 34.96
CA GLU A 201 43.19 -138.06 36.18
C GLU A 201 42.44 -139.41 36.21
N ASN A 202 41.30 -139.54 35.52
CA ASN A 202 40.55 -140.80 35.39
C ASN A 202 41.09 -141.77 34.31
N GLN A 203 42.16 -141.40 33.58
CA GLN A 203 42.84 -142.30 32.63
C GLN A 203 44.12 -142.97 33.19
N ARG A 204 44.53 -142.69 34.43
CA ARG A 204 45.78 -143.22 35.03
C ARG A 204 45.62 -144.38 36.03
N LEU A 205 44.40 -144.76 36.41
CA LEU A 205 44.13 -145.91 37.29
C LEU A 205 43.79 -147.24 36.56
N SER A 206 43.56 -147.22 35.24
CA SER A 206 43.18 -148.43 34.46
C SER A 206 44.31 -149.08 33.63
N ARG A 207 45.58 -148.67 33.79
CA ARG A 207 46.70 -149.22 32.98
C ARG A 207 47.88 -149.81 33.78
N ARG A 208 47.74 -150.08 35.08
CA ARG A 208 48.81 -150.66 35.93
C ARG A 208 48.46 -151.96 36.66
N LEU A 209 47.46 -152.72 36.20
CA LEU A 209 47.24 -154.07 36.73
C LEU A 209 46.79 -155.06 35.64
N ASN A 210 47.56 -155.10 34.54
CA ASN A 210 47.53 -156.24 33.63
C ASN A 210 48.98 -156.60 33.26
N HIS A 211 49.63 -157.30 34.20
CA HIS A 211 50.81 -158.11 33.95
C HIS A 211 50.36 -159.55 34.23
N THR A 212 49.93 -160.30 33.20
CA THR A 212 50.75 -161.40 32.62
C THR A 212 51.53 -162.11 33.71
N MET A 213 51.07 -163.25 34.20
CA MET A 213 51.49 -164.62 33.85
C MET A 213 50.99 -165.48 35.04
N GLU A 214 50.54 -166.73 34.97
CA GLU A 214 50.79 -167.85 34.07
C GLU A 214 49.91 -169.03 34.54
N VAL A 215 49.51 -169.88 33.60
CA VAL A 215 49.47 -171.36 33.72
C VAL A 215 48.32 -172.05 34.49
N ASN A 216 47.44 -172.65 33.66
CA ASN A 216 47.00 -174.06 33.64
C ASN A 216 46.30 -174.68 34.88
N GLN A 217 45.35 -175.62 34.78
CA GLN A 217 44.68 -176.32 33.69
C GLN A 217 43.74 -177.35 34.38
N LYS A 218 42.51 -177.51 33.88
CA LYS A 218 41.56 -178.66 34.05
C LYS A 218 41.30 -179.13 35.50
N VAL A 219 40.09 -179.05 36.05
CA VAL A 219 38.86 -179.88 35.84
C VAL A 219 37.86 -179.29 36.86
N SER A 220 36.61 -178.92 36.61
CA SER A 220 35.48 -179.76 36.19
C SER A 220 34.21 -178.90 36.04
N GLN A 221 33.37 -179.26 35.07
CA GLN A 221 31.91 -179.23 35.14
C GLN A 221 31.14 -177.89 35.28
N SER A 222 30.46 -177.57 34.16
CA SER A 222 29.05 -177.15 34.05
C SER A 222 28.65 -175.70 34.37
N LEU A 223 28.81 -174.80 33.39
CA LEU A 223 27.77 -173.89 32.86
C LEU A 223 28.33 -172.98 31.74
N ASN A 224 27.80 -173.09 30.51
CA ASN A 224 27.58 -172.04 29.48
C ASN A 224 27.90 -172.47 28.04
N PHE A 225 26.88 -172.38 27.18
CA PHE A 225 26.80 -171.58 25.93
C PHE A 225 25.35 -171.74 25.43
N THR A 226 24.56 -170.75 24.98
CA THR A 226 24.86 -169.64 24.06
C THR A 226 23.68 -168.62 24.08
N VAL A 227 23.95 -167.32 24.26
CA VAL A 227 23.03 -166.19 23.99
C VAL A 227 23.84 -165.14 23.24
N GLU A 228 23.77 -165.17 21.90
CA GLU A 228 24.54 -164.29 21.02
C GLU A 228 23.67 -163.73 19.88
N GLU A 229 22.41 -163.41 20.17
CA GLU A 229 21.51 -162.75 19.20
C GLU A 229 20.94 -161.39 19.66
N ASN A 230 21.07 -161.00 20.94
CA ASN A 230 20.43 -159.79 21.47
C ASN A 230 21.29 -158.49 21.44
N GLN A 231 22.44 -158.47 20.77
CA GLN A 231 23.36 -157.32 20.78
C GLN A 231 23.23 -156.37 19.57
N LYS A 232 22.48 -156.74 18.51
CA LYS A 232 22.36 -155.91 17.28
C LYS A 232 21.20 -154.90 17.26
N LEU A 233 20.12 -155.12 18.00
CA LEU A 233 18.96 -154.20 18.02
C LEU A 233 19.17 -152.94 18.88
N ARG A 234 20.08 -152.98 19.87
CA ARG A 234 20.31 -151.87 20.82
C ARG A 234 21.16 -150.72 20.25
N LEU A 235 22.03 -151.00 19.27
CA LEU A 235 22.93 -150.02 18.66
C LEU A 235 22.25 -149.11 17.63
N SER A 236 21.24 -149.61 16.89
CA SER A 236 20.55 -148.81 15.86
C SER A 236 19.51 -147.83 16.42
N LEU A 237 18.90 -148.14 17.57
CA LEU A 237 17.94 -147.25 18.24
C LEU A 237 18.63 -146.05 18.94
N ASN A 238 19.85 -146.25 19.45
CA ASN A 238 20.59 -145.19 20.16
C ASN A 238 21.12 -144.12 19.19
N TYR A 239 21.52 -144.52 17.97
CA TYR A 239 21.99 -143.60 16.93
C TYR A 239 20.84 -142.72 16.37
N THR A 240 19.63 -143.28 16.20
CA THR A 240 18.46 -142.54 15.70
C THR A 240 17.85 -141.59 16.75
N MET A 241 18.00 -141.87 18.04
CA MET A 241 17.61 -140.94 19.12
C MET A 241 18.59 -139.75 19.26
N GLU A 242 19.89 -139.97 19.10
CA GLU A 242 20.92 -138.92 19.14
C GLU A 242 20.79 -137.94 17.96
N GLU A 243 20.53 -138.46 16.75
CA GLU A 243 20.34 -137.66 15.55
C GLU A 243 19.06 -136.81 15.60
N ASN A 244 17.94 -137.36 16.08
CA ASN A 244 16.68 -136.62 16.25
C ASN A 244 16.78 -135.52 17.34
N LEU A 245 17.58 -135.72 18.39
CA LEU A 245 17.80 -134.71 19.42
C LEU A 245 18.63 -133.53 18.88
N ASN A 246 19.68 -133.81 18.10
CA ASN A 246 20.50 -132.78 17.44
C ASN A 246 19.70 -131.97 16.42
N LEU A 247 18.82 -132.62 15.64
CA LEU A 247 17.91 -131.93 14.72
C LEU A 247 16.92 -131.03 15.45
N SER A 248 16.33 -131.49 16.56
CA SER A 248 15.41 -130.69 17.38
C SER A 248 16.09 -129.46 17.98
N LEU A 249 17.32 -129.61 18.50
CA LEU A 249 18.12 -128.50 19.02
C LEU A 249 18.48 -127.49 17.93
N SER A 250 18.90 -127.95 16.75
CA SER A 250 19.20 -127.05 15.63
C SER A 250 17.97 -126.30 15.16
N LEU A 251 16.82 -126.98 15.05
CA LEU A 251 15.56 -126.36 14.62
C LEU A 251 15.12 -125.27 15.61
N ASN A 252 15.25 -125.52 16.91
CA ASN A 252 14.93 -124.56 17.96
C ASN A 252 15.84 -123.33 17.92
N ASN A 253 17.14 -123.50 17.68
CA ASN A 253 18.08 -122.38 17.53
C ASN A 253 17.74 -121.51 16.31
N THR A 254 17.43 -122.10 15.15
CA THR A 254 16.96 -121.35 13.97
C THR A 254 15.62 -120.64 14.23
N MET A 255 14.73 -121.25 15.01
CA MET A 255 13.46 -120.63 15.36
C MET A 255 13.66 -119.42 16.29
N GLU A 256 14.61 -119.49 17.22
CA GLU A 256 14.97 -118.38 18.09
C GLU A 256 15.63 -117.22 17.31
N GLU A 257 16.51 -117.53 16.36
CA GLU A 257 17.10 -116.52 15.47
C GLU A 257 16.04 -115.84 14.59
N ASN A 258 15.11 -116.60 14.02
CA ASN A 258 14.01 -116.04 13.24
C ASN A 258 13.09 -115.15 14.09
N GLN A 259 12.85 -115.49 15.36
CA GLN A 259 12.12 -114.62 16.28
C GLN A 259 12.88 -113.32 16.58
N LYS A 260 14.21 -113.38 16.78
CA LYS A 260 15.05 -112.18 16.95
C LYS A 260 15.03 -111.29 15.71
N LEU A 261 15.10 -111.90 14.52
CA LEU A 261 15.04 -111.18 13.25
C LEU A 261 13.69 -110.49 13.05
N SER A 262 12.59 -111.20 13.35
CA SER A 262 11.22 -110.66 13.28
C SER A 262 11.03 -109.46 14.22
N ARG A 263 11.55 -109.53 15.46
CA ARG A 263 11.53 -108.38 16.38
C ARG A 263 12.30 -107.18 15.83
N ARG A 264 13.52 -107.39 15.28
CA ARG A 264 14.32 -106.30 14.68
C ARG A 264 13.63 -105.67 13.47
N LEU A 265 13.01 -106.48 12.62
CA LEU A 265 12.25 -106.00 11.47
C LEU A 265 11.07 -105.13 11.93
N ASN A 266 10.35 -105.57 12.97
CA ASN A 266 9.22 -104.81 13.51
C ASN A 266 9.65 -103.46 14.10
N TYR A 267 10.75 -103.43 14.88
CA TYR A 267 11.33 -102.18 15.37
C TYR A 267 11.76 -101.24 14.23
N THR A 268 12.40 -101.77 13.19
CA THR A 268 12.83 -100.97 12.02
C THR A 268 11.63 -100.40 11.27
N MET A 269 10.54 -101.16 11.18
CA MET A 269 9.31 -100.72 10.52
C MET A 269 8.61 -99.61 11.33
N GLU A 270 8.59 -99.72 12.66
CA GLU A 270 8.06 -98.71 13.57
C GLU A 270 8.88 -97.41 13.54
N GLU A 271 10.21 -97.53 13.51
CA GLU A 271 11.11 -96.38 13.36
C GLU A 271 10.90 -95.65 12.02
N ASN A 272 10.79 -96.39 10.91
CA ASN A 272 10.50 -95.82 9.59
C ASN A 272 9.13 -95.13 9.54
N LEU A 273 8.11 -95.69 10.21
CA LEU A 273 6.80 -95.06 10.31
C LEU A 273 6.88 -93.72 11.06
N ASN A 274 7.60 -93.69 12.19
CA ASN A 274 7.82 -92.49 12.97
C ASN A 274 8.63 -91.43 12.18
N LEU A 275 9.67 -91.85 11.44
CA LEU A 275 10.41 -90.98 10.54
C LEU A 275 9.51 -90.36 9.45
N SER A 276 8.64 -91.16 8.82
CA SER A 276 7.69 -90.68 7.81
C SER A 276 6.72 -89.64 8.39
N GLN A 277 6.20 -89.88 9.59
CA GLN A 277 5.33 -88.92 10.29
C GLN A 277 6.06 -87.61 10.61
N ARG A 278 7.31 -87.68 11.11
CA ARG A 278 8.14 -86.49 11.36
C ARG A 278 8.42 -85.72 10.07
N LEU A 279 8.71 -86.41 8.97
CA LEU A 279 8.96 -85.78 7.68
C LEU A 279 7.73 -85.01 7.18
N ASN A 280 6.54 -85.59 7.31
CA ASN A 280 5.27 -84.94 6.95
C ASN A 280 4.99 -83.72 7.83
N HIS A 281 5.18 -83.82 9.15
CA HIS A 281 5.03 -82.67 10.04
C HIS A 281 6.00 -81.53 9.66
N THR A 282 7.25 -81.87 9.36
CA THR A 282 8.26 -80.87 8.95
C THR A 282 7.88 -80.21 7.62
N LYS A 283 7.30 -80.98 6.69
CA LYS A 283 6.79 -80.47 5.40
C LYS A 283 5.63 -79.49 5.60
N GLU A 284 4.68 -79.81 6.49
CA GLU A 284 3.56 -78.91 6.80
C GLU A 284 4.03 -77.62 7.49
N GLU A 285 4.98 -77.71 8.41
CA GLU A 285 5.57 -76.51 9.03
C GLU A 285 6.29 -75.64 8.01
N ASN A 286 7.08 -76.23 7.11
CA ASN A 286 7.75 -75.48 6.04
C ASN A 286 6.75 -74.79 5.10
N GLN A 287 5.61 -75.43 4.80
CA GLN A 287 4.54 -74.78 4.03
C GLN A 287 3.92 -73.60 4.77
N LYS A 288 3.63 -73.74 6.08
CA LYS A 288 3.13 -72.63 6.91
C LYS A 288 4.14 -71.49 6.96
N LEU A 289 5.43 -71.79 7.11
CA LEU A 289 6.51 -70.80 7.10
C LEU A 289 6.59 -70.07 5.77
N SER A 290 6.51 -70.80 4.66
CA SER A 290 6.53 -70.22 3.31
C SER A 290 5.35 -69.28 3.07
N LEU A 291 4.15 -69.63 3.56
CA LEU A 291 2.98 -68.76 3.45
C LEU A 291 3.15 -67.48 4.27
N SER A 292 3.63 -67.62 5.50
CA SER A 292 3.90 -66.49 6.40
C SER A 292 4.95 -65.54 5.81
N LEU A 293 6.01 -66.10 5.20
CA LEU A 293 7.03 -65.31 4.52
C LEU A 293 6.45 -64.55 3.31
N SER A 294 5.61 -65.19 2.50
CA SER A 294 4.93 -64.52 1.38
C SER A 294 4.08 -63.35 1.84
N TYR A 295 3.31 -63.53 2.92
CA TYR A 295 2.48 -62.47 3.49
C TYR A 295 3.33 -61.30 3.99
N SER A 296 4.42 -61.59 4.70
CA SER A 296 5.37 -60.58 5.18
C SER A 296 6.05 -59.82 4.03
N MET A 297 6.38 -60.49 2.92
CA MET A 297 6.94 -59.84 1.74
C MET A 297 5.94 -58.90 1.06
N GLU A 298 4.66 -59.29 0.99
CA GLU A 298 3.60 -58.45 0.41
C GLU A 298 3.32 -57.21 1.28
N GLU A 299 3.30 -57.40 2.60
CA GLU A 299 3.19 -56.30 3.58
C GLU A 299 4.36 -55.31 3.42
N ASN A 300 5.59 -55.81 3.29
CA ASN A 300 6.77 -54.98 3.06
C ASN A 300 6.70 -54.18 1.75
N GLN A 301 6.18 -54.79 0.67
CA GLN A 301 5.95 -54.06 -0.57
C GLN A 301 4.88 -52.96 -0.42
N ARG A 302 3.79 -53.24 0.32
CA ARG A 302 2.77 -52.24 0.64
C ARG A 302 3.36 -51.07 1.43
N LEU A 303 4.15 -51.36 2.47
CA LEU A 303 4.84 -50.36 3.27
C LEU A 303 5.81 -49.53 2.42
N SER A 304 6.56 -50.16 1.52
CA SER A 304 7.46 -49.45 0.60
C SER A 304 6.69 -48.49 -0.34
N ARG A 305 5.53 -48.90 -0.87
CA ARG A 305 4.67 -48.01 -1.66
C ARG A 305 4.12 -46.84 -0.84
N ARG A 306 3.65 -47.09 0.39
CA ARG A 306 3.20 -46.04 1.32
C ARG A 306 4.33 -45.05 1.59
N LEU A 307 5.52 -45.54 1.92
CA LEU A 307 6.69 -44.71 2.18
C LEU A 307 7.04 -43.82 0.99
N ASN A 308 7.06 -44.37 -0.23
CA ASN A 308 7.32 -43.60 -1.44
C ASN A 308 6.28 -42.50 -1.67
N HIS A 309 5.00 -42.79 -1.41
CA HIS A 309 3.94 -41.79 -1.51
C HIS A 309 4.13 -40.67 -0.49
N THR A 310 4.40 -41.01 0.79
CA THR A 310 4.66 -40.02 1.84
C THR A 310 5.90 -39.18 1.55
N MET A 311 6.94 -39.76 0.94
CA MET A 311 8.13 -39.01 0.50
C MET A 311 7.81 -38.02 -0.62
N ALA A 312 6.92 -38.38 -1.55
CA ALA A 312 6.46 -37.48 -2.61
C ALA A 312 5.63 -36.32 -2.03
N GLU A 313 4.66 -36.61 -1.14
CA GLU A 313 3.86 -35.59 -0.44
C GLU A 313 4.74 -34.63 0.36
N LYS A 314 5.72 -35.17 1.11
CA LYS A 314 6.70 -34.35 1.84
C LYS A 314 7.46 -33.40 0.91
N SER A 315 7.89 -33.88 -0.26
CA SER A 315 8.62 -33.06 -1.23
C SER A 315 7.73 -31.94 -1.79
N GLN A 316 6.45 -32.23 -2.05
CA GLN A 316 5.48 -31.24 -2.50
C GLN A 316 5.20 -30.16 -1.44
N LEU A 317 5.04 -30.57 -0.18
CA LEU A 317 4.90 -29.65 0.96
C LEU A 317 6.12 -28.75 1.14
N GLN A 318 7.33 -29.28 0.92
CA GLN A 318 8.55 -28.45 0.97
C GLN A 318 8.54 -27.35 -0.10
N VAL A 319 8.09 -27.65 -1.32
CA VAL A 319 7.96 -26.63 -2.39
C VAL A 319 6.95 -25.56 -1.99
N GLN A 320 5.78 -25.96 -1.50
CA GLN A 320 4.74 -25.02 -1.05
C GLN A 320 5.23 -24.13 0.10
N ILE A 321 6.00 -24.68 1.05
CA ILE A 321 6.59 -23.90 2.14
C ILE A 321 7.51 -22.81 1.59
N GLU A 322 8.34 -23.12 0.59
CA GLU A 322 9.23 -22.10 0.02
C GLU A 322 8.51 -21.04 -0.81
N GLU A 323 7.49 -21.42 -1.58
CA GLU A 323 6.62 -20.45 -2.25
C GLU A 323 5.96 -19.51 -1.24
N MET A 324 5.49 -20.06 -0.12
CA MET A 324 4.84 -19.29 0.93
C MET A 324 5.80 -18.35 1.64
N LYS A 325 7.08 -18.73 1.82
CA LYS A 325 8.10 -17.82 2.37
C LYS A 325 8.34 -16.63 1.46
N ILE A 326 8.36 -16.82 0.14
CA ILE A 326 8.53 -15.73 -0.83
C ILE A 326 7.33 -14.76 -0.72
N ILE A 327 6.10 -15.30 -0.70
CA ILE A 327 4.88 -14.50 -0.55
C ILE A 327 4.91 -13.74 0.79
N LEU A 328 5.28 -14.40 1.88
CA LEU A 328 5.38 -13.78 3.20
C LEU A 328 6.36 -12.61 3.20
N ASN A 329 7.55 -12.79 2.62
CA ASN A 329 8.56 -11.74 2.56
C ASN A 329 8.06 -10.52 1.76
N SER A 330 7.48 -10.75 0.58
CA SER A 330 6.90 -9.66 -0.23
C SER A 330 5.76 -8.92 0.50
N THR A 331 4.95 -9.66 1.27
CA THR A 331 3.85 -9.08 2.06
C THR A 331 4.39 -8.24 3.22
N MET A 332 5.48 -8.68 3.86
CA MET A 332 6.16 -7.91 4.91
C MET A 332 6.75 -6.61 4.38
N GLU A 333 7.42 -6.65 3.22
CA GLU A 333 7.96 -5.46 2.56
C GLU A 333 6.85 -4.46 2.20
N ASN A 334 5.75 -4.93 1.61
CA ASN A 334 4.59 -4.11 1.30
C ASN A 334 3.98 -3.47 2.55
N ARG A 335 3.87 -4.21 3.66
CA ARG A 335 3.37 -3.70 4.94
C ARG A 335 4.26 -2.58 5.48
N ASP A 336 5.58 -2.75 5.40
CA ASP A 336 6.53 -1.76 5.89
C ASP A 336 6.56 -0.50 5.00
N SER A 337 6.38 -0.65 3.67
CA SER A 337 6.15 0.47 2.76
C SER A 337 4.87 1.23 3.13
N PHE A 338 3.74 0.53 3.31
CA PHE A 338 2.47 1.13 3.69
C PHE A 338 2.56 1.86 5.03
N ARG A 339 3.33 1.32 6.00
CA ARG A 339 3.58 1.98 7.28
C ARG A 339 4.34 3.30 7.10
N LYS A 340 5.34 3.37 6.23
CA LYS A 340 6.07 4.60 5.92
C LYS A 340 5.16 5.65 5.27
N ASP A 341 4.35 5.23 4.29
CA ASP A 341 3.40 6.13 3.62
C ASP A 341 2.35 6.68 4.57
N LYS A 342 1.84 5.84 5.50
CA LYS A 342 0.93 6.28 6.55
C LYS A 342 1.53 7.38 7.43
N ILE A 343 2.78 7.23 7.86
CA ILE A 343 3.48 8.25 8.66
C ILE A 343 3.65 9.54 7.85
N LYS A 344 4.05 9.43 6.58
CA LYS A 344 4.21 10.58 5.69
C LYS A 344 2.89 11.34 5.50
N TYR A 345 1.79 10.62 5.30
CA TYR A 345 0.46 11.23 5.18
C TYR A 345 0.01 11.93 6.47
N GLN A 346 0.26 11.32 7.63
CA GLN A 346 -0.02 11.94 8.93
C GLN A 346 0.78 13.25 9.12
N GLN A 347 2.05 13.27 8.72
CA GLN A 347 2.87 14.48 8.77
C GLN A 347 2.30 15.60 7.87
N LEU A 348 1.88 15.26 6.65
CA LEU A 348 1.29 16.22 5.71
C LEU A 348 -0.01 16.84 6.25
N LEU A 349 -0.88 16.03 6.86
CA LEU A 349 -2.12 16.52 7.48
C LEU A 349 -1.85 17.51 8.64
N ILE A 350 -0.81 17.25 9.44
CA ILE A 350 -0.40 18.17 10.50
C ILE A 350 0.09 19.48 9.91
N ASN A 351 0.95 19.43 8.89
CA ASN A 351 1.49 20.62 8.22
C ASN A 351 0.37 21.46 7.56
N GLU A 352 -0.60 20.81 6.90
CA GLU A 352 -1.75 21.49 6.29
C GLU A 352 -2.58 22.22 7.34
N ARG A 353 -2.87 21.55 8.47
CA ARG A 353 -3.61 22.15 9.58
C ARG A 353 -2.87 23.35 10.18
N GLN A 354 -1.57 23.25 10.37
CA GLN A 354 -0.73 24.34 10.88
C GLN A 354 -0.75 25.53 9.91
N THR A 355 -0.55 25.28 8.62
CA THR A 355 -0.55 26.30 7.57
C THR A 355 -1.91 27.01 7.48
N SER A 356 -3.01 26.25 7.51
CA SER A 356 -4.36 26.80 7.52
C SER A 356 -4.63 27.68 8.74
N THR A 357 -4.17 27.24 9.92
CA THR A 357 -4.29 28.02 11.17
C THR A 357 -3.49 29.32 11.09
N GLN A 358 -2.26 29.27 10.56
CA GLN A 358 -1.41 30.44 10.38
C GLN A 358 -2.01 31.43 9.39
N LEU A 359 -2.53 30.95 8.26
CA LEU A 359 -3.17 31.79 7.26
C LEU A 359 -4.43 32.46 7.81
N LYS A 360 -5.21 31.74 8.63
CA LYS A 360 -6.38 32.30 9.31
C LYS A 360 -6.00 33.40 10.30
N ALA A 361 -4.94 33.19 11.09
CA ALA A 361 -4.44 34.20 12.02
C ALA A 361 -3.94 35.45 11.28
N GLU A 362 -3.21 35.27 10.17
CA GLU A 362 -2.74 36.40 9.36
C GLU A 362 -3.90 37.15 8.69
N ASN A 363 -4.92 36.45 8.18
CA ASN A 363 -6.11 37.10 7.63
C ASN A 363 -6.89 37.87 8.71
N GLN A 364 -7.02 37.31 9.92
CA GLN A 364 -7.61 38.02 11.06
C GLN A 364 -6.80 39.26 11.45
N ARG A 365 -5.47 39.19 11.39
CA ARG A 365 -4.58 40.34 11.61
C ARG A 365 -4.75 41.40 10.54
N GLN A 366 -4.83 41.01 9.26
CA GLN A 366 -5.09 41.94 8.17
C GLN A 366 -6.45 42.62 8.32
N GLN A 367 -7.49 41.88 8.70
CA GLN A 367 -8.81 42.43 8.96
C GLN A 367 -8.82 43.41 10.14
N SER A 368 -8.09 43.13 11.22
CA SER A 368 -8.02 44.04 12.37
C SER A 368 -7.26 45.33 12.05
N ILE A 369 -6.25 45.26 11.16
CA ILE A 369 -5.57 46.45 10.63
C ILE A 369 -6.54 47.23 9.73
N LEU A 370 -7.19 46.55 8.78
CA LEU A 370 -8.11 47.15 7.82
C LEU A 370 -9.24 47.92 8.53
N MET A 371 -9.83 47.32 9.55
CA MET A 371 -10.96 47.86 10.30
C MET A 371 -10.52 48.69 11.52
N SER A 372 -9.23 49.03 11.62
CA SER A 372 -8.73 49.88 12.69
C SER A 372 -9.36 51.27 12.61
N GLU A 373 -9.74 51.83 13.76
CA GLU A 373 -10.22 53.21 13.87
C GLU A 373 -9.23 54.23 13.28
N LYS A 374 -7.92 53.90 13.28
CA LYS A 374 -6.87 54.74 12.69
C LYS A 374 -6.99 54.93 11.17
N LEU A 375 -7.54 53.95 10.46
CA LEU A 375 -7.70 53.98 8.99
C LEU A 375 -9.14 54.31 8.58
N SER A 376 -10.07 54.42 9.52
CA SER A 376 -11.50 54.71 9.28
C SER A 376 -11.73 55.96 8.43
N PHE A 377 -10.89 56.99 8.60
CA PHE A 377 -10.93 58.21 7.80
C PHE A 377 -10.64 57.96 6.31
N LEU A 378 -9.65 57.11 6.00
CA LEU A 378 -9.31 56.77 4.61
C LEU A 378 -10.41 55.94 3.95
N TRP A 379 -11.06 55.05 4.71
CA TRP A 379 -12.18 54.25 4.20
C TRP A 379 -13.39 55.08 3.79
N ARG A 380 -13.52 56.33 4.25
CA ARG A 380 -14.59 57.23 3.79
C ARG A 380 -14.45 57.63 2.32
N PHE A 381 -13.25 57.48 1.75
CA PHE A 381 -12.96 57.73 0.34
C PHE A 381 -13.02 56.45 -0.51
N CYS A 382 -13.40 55.32 0.10
CA CYS A 382 -13.44 54.03 -0.54
C CYS A 382 -14.86 53.48 -0.56
N ASP A 383 -15.27 52.95 -1.71
CA ASP A 383 -16.50 52.19 -1.81
C ASP A 383 -16.30 50.80 -1.21
N LYS A 384 -17.14 50.45 -0.22
CA LYS A 384 -17.01 49.19 0.53
C LYS A 384 -17.41 47.95 -0.28
N GLY A 385 -18.20 48.10 -1.34
CA GLY A 385 -18.66 47.00 -2.18
C GLY A 385 -17.67 46.63 -3.29
N THR A 386 -16.94 47.61 -3.81
CA THR A 386 -16.01 47.48 -4.94
C THR A 386 -14.54 47.59 -4.53
N LEU A 387 -14.26 48.03 -3.30
CA LEU A 387 -12.91 48.32 -2.78
C LEU A 387 -12.14 49.36 -3.61
N GLN A 388 -12.84 50.16 -4.42
CA GLN A 388 -12.22 51.29 -5.13
C GLN A 388 -12.18 52.52 -4.23
N CYS A 389 -10.99 53.11 -4.11
CA CYS A 389 -10.77 54.36 -3.40
C CYS A 389 -10.47 55.49 -4.38
N SER A 390 -10.96 56.69 -4.09
CA SER A 390 -10.63 57.91 -4.86
C SER A 390 -10.06 58.98 -3.93
N ARG A 391 -9.58 60.11 -4.48
CA ARG A 391 -9.10 61.23 -3.65
C ARG A 391 -10.22 62.18 -3.23
N CYS A 392 -11.44 61.92 -3.70
CA CYS A 392 -12.63 62.72 -3.44
C CYS A 392 -13.69 61.89 -2.72
N LEU A 393 -14.60 62.55 -2.00
CA LEU A 393 -15.70 61.83 -1.37
C LEU A 393 -16.60 61.21 -2.46
N PRO A 394 -17.30 60.09 -2.18
CA PRO A 394 -18.28 59.55 -3.11
C PRO A 394 -19.29 60.63 -3.56
N GLY A 395 -19.52 60.75 -4.87
CA GLY A 395 -20.37 61.80 -5.46
C GLY A 395 -19.66 63.12 -5.79
N TRP A 396 -18.37 63.24 -5.50
CA TRP A 396 -17.52 64.37 -5.88
C TRP A 396 -16.64 64.01 -7.07
N ALA A 397 -16.55 64.90 -8.05
CA ALA A 397 -15.71 64.73 -9.22
C ALA A 397 -14.34 65.38 -9.00
N GLU A 398 -13.28 64.64 -9.29
CA GLU A 398 -11.91 65.10 -9.14
C GLU A 398 -11.45 65.90 -10.36
N HIS A 399 -10.90 67.09 -10.12
CA HIS A 399 -10.20 67.88 -11.13
C HIS A 399 -8.93 68.50 -10.54
N ALA A 400 -7.80 68.14 -11.13
CA ALA A 400 -6.46 68.47 -10.63
C ALA A 400 -6.24 68.04 -9.16
N THR A 401 -6.14 69.00 -8.25
CA THR A 401 -5.95 68.76 -6.80
C THR A 401 -7.18 69.12 -5.98
N ARG A 402 -8.35 69.18 -6.63
CA ARG A 402 -9.61 69.61 -6.03
C ARG A 402 -10.73 68.64 -6.38
N CYS A 403 -11.75 68.65 -5.53
CA CYS A 403 -12.97 67.88 -5.67
C CYS A 403 -14.14 68.85 -5.83
N PHE A 404 -15.02 68.57 -6.77
CA PHE A 404 -16.18 69.40 -7.07
C PHE A 404 -17.47 68.59 -6.97
N HIS A 405 -18.51 69.19 -6.39
CA HIS A 405 -19.82 68.59 -6.28
C HIS A 405 -20.88 69.55 -6.82
N LEU A 406 -21.69 69.10 -7.77
CA LEU A 406 -22.84 69.83 -8.28
C LEU A 406 -24.08 69.38 -7.51
N ALA A 407 -24.60 70.25 -6.65
CA ALA A 407 -25.77 69.95 -5.84
C ALA A 407 -27.03 69.86 -6.71
N SER A 408 -27.88 68.88 -6.40
CA SER A 408 -29.11 68.60 -7.16
C SER A 408 -30.30 69.50 -6.78
N GLN A 409 -30.25 70.15 -5.62
CA GLN A 409 -31.33 71.01 -5.12
C GLN A 409 -30.97 72.49 -5.32
N PRO A 410 -31.79 73.29 -6.01
CA PRO A 410 -31.48 74.69 -6.22
C PRO A 410 -31.71 75.52 -4.95
N MET A 411 -30.79 76.45 -4.68
CA MET A 411 -30.80 77.33 -3.50
C MET A 411 -30.43 78.77 -3.88
N LYS A 412 -30.67 79.71 -2.97
CA LYS A 412 -30.14 81.08 -3.07
C LYS A 412 -28.63 81.06 -2.90
N TRP A 413 -27.92 82.07 -3.40
CA TRP A 413 -26.45 82.05 -3.40
C TRP A 413 -25.87 81.90 -1.97
N GLU A 414 -26.40 82.63 -0.98
CA GLU A 414 -25.93 82.56 0.40
C GLU A 414 -26.27 81.21 1.07
N ASP A 415 -27.43 80.65 0.76
CA ASP A 415 -27.87 79.36 1.27
C ASP A 415 -27.05 78.21 0.65
N ALA A 416 -26.78 78.29 -0.65
CA ALA A 416 -25.89 77.38 -1.38
C ALA A 416 -24.48 77.38 -0.79
N ARG A 417 -23.92 78.56 -0.50
CA ARG A 417 -22.61 78.68 0.15
C ARG A 417 -22.60 78.04 1.53
N ARG A 418 -23.65 78.27 2.33
CA ARG A 418 -23.80 77.65 3.65
C ARG A 418 -23.84 76.13 3.54
N GLU A 419 -24.53 75.59 2.55
CA GLU A 419 -24.60 74.14 2.35
C GLU A 419 -23.26 73.56 1.92
N CYS A 420 -22.51 74.23 1.03
CA CYS A 420 -21.13 73.82 0.75
C CYS A 420 -20.27 73.78 2.03
N PHE A 421 -20.42 74.74 2.94
CA PHE A 421 -19.71 74.69 4.24
C PHE A 421 -20.13 73.50 5.11
N ASN A 422 -21.42 73.15 5.13
CA ASN A 422 -21.91 71.97 5.87
C ASN A 422 -21.27 70.67 5.34
N GLU A 423 -20.93 70.63 4.06
CA GLU A 423 -20.22 69.52 3.42
C GLU A 423 -18.69 69.58 3.55
N GLY A 424 -18.14 70.60 4.23
CA GLY A 424 -16.68 70.80 4.38
C GLY A 424 -16.01 71.40 3.13
N ALA A 425 -16.76 72.17 2.36
CA ALA A 425 -16.40 72.81 1.10
C ALA A 425 -16.74 74.31 1.12
N ASP A 426 -16.54 75.01 0.01
CA ASP A 426 -17.08 76.36 -0.27
C ASP A 426 -17.57 76.39 -1.74
N LEU A 427 -18.24 77.45 -2.19
CA LEU A 427 -18.61 77.57 -3.60
C LEU A 427 -17.37 77.56 -4.52
N ALA A 428 -17.52 76.96 -5.69
CA ALA A 428 -16.40 76.72 -6.61
C ALA A 428 -15.72 78.01 -7.09
N VAL A 429 -14.40 77.96 -7.17
CA VAL A 429 -13.53 79.04 -7.63
C VAL A 429 -12.83 78.62 -8.93
N VAL A 430 -12.94 79.45 -9.96
CA VAL A 430 -12.30 79.22 -11.25
C VAL A 430 -10.93 79.89 -11.25
N LEU A 431 -9.85 79.10 -11.30
CA LEU A 431 -8.48 79.59 -11.25
C LEU A 431 -7.86 79.74 -12.65
N ASN A 432 -8.38 78.99 -13.63
CA ASN A 432 -7.86 78.95 -14.99
C ASN A 432 -8.92 78.42 -15.98
N ALA A 433 -8.58 78.39 -17.28
CA ALA A 433 -9.48 77.91 -18.33
C ALA A 433 -9.80 76.41 -18.25
N ALA A 434 -8.94 75.59 -17.65
CA ALA A 434 -9.21 74.16 -17.47
C ALA A 434 -10.30 73.94 -16.41
N ASP A 435 -10.27 74.69 -15.31
CA ASP A 435 -11.35 74.68 -14.32
C ASP A 435 -12.66 75.10 -14.96
N GLN A 436 -12.65 76.19 -15.74
CA GLN A 436 -13.83 76.68 -16.42
C GLN A 436 -14.43 75.62 -17.35
N ALA A 437 -13.61 75.01 -18.20
CA ALA A 437 -14.06 73.96 -19.12
C ALA A 437 -14.61 72.74 -18.35
N PHE A 438 -14.00 72.39 -17.22
CA PHE A 438 -14.43 71.29 -16.37
C PHE A 438 -15.80 71.58 -15.71
N LEU A 439 -16.00 72.77 -15.16
CA LEU A 439 -17.27 73.16 -14.54
C LEU A 439 -18.40 73.34 -15.56
N THR A 440 -18.11 73.91 -16.74
CA THR A 440 -19.09 73.94 -17.84
C THR A 440 -19.45 72.53 -18.29
N ASN A 441 -18.48 71.62 -18.40
CA ASN A 441 -18.76 70.22 -18.73
C ASN A 441 -19.60 69.53 -17.64
N MET A 442 -19.31 69.77 -16.37
CA MET A 442 -20.05 69.20 -15.25
C MET A 442 -21.53 69.63 -15.28
N THR A 443 -21.79 70.92 -15.49
CA THR A 443 -23.17 71.45 -15.60
C THR A 443 -23.87 70.95 -16.85
N PHE A 444 -23.18 70.88 -17.99
CA PHE A 444 -23.71 70.29 -19.22
C PHE A 444 -24.06 68.80 -19.05
N GLN A 445 -23.18 68.00 -18.46
CA GLN A 445 -23.46 66.58 -18.24
C GLN A 445 -24.66 66.38 -17.32
N PHE A 446 -24.82 67.23 -16.30
CA PHE A 446 -25.99 67.18 -15.42
C PHE A 446 -27.29 67.43 -16.18
N THR A 447 -27.34 68.40 -17.10
CA THR A 447 -28.55 68.63 -17.92
C THR A 447 -28.87 67.44 -18.81
N GLN A 448 -27.84 66.77 -19.35
CA GLN A 448 -28.04 65.59 -20.20
C GLN A 448 -28.49 64.36 -19.39
N GLN A 449 -27.98 64.18 -18.18
CA GLN A 449 -28.30 63.04 -17.31
C GLN A 449 -29.65 63.19 -16.63
N HIS A 450 -30.13 64.42 -16.45
CA HIS A 450 -31.38 64.73 -15.76
C HIS A 450 -32.33 65.57 -16.64
N PRO A 451 -32.85 65.01 -17.76
CA PRO A 451 -33.68 65.77 -18.71
C PRO A 451 -35.01 66.25 -18.11
N ASN A 452 -35.45 65.66 -17.01
CA ASN A 452 -36.67 66.03 -16.29
C ASN A 452 -36.45 67.07 -15.18
N VAL A 453 -35.19 67.47 -14.91
CA VAL A 453 -34.86 68.51 -13.93
C VAL A 453 -34.74 69.83 -14.68
N LEU A 454 -35.46 70.86 -14.20
CA LEU A 454 -35.31 72.21 -14.71
C LEU A 454 -33.98 72.81 -14.24
N PHE A 455 -32.90 72.49 -14.95
CA PHE A 455 -31.58 73.04 -14.72
C PHE A 455 -31.36 74.26 -15.62
N HIS A 456 -31.27 75.44 -15.03
CA HIS A 456 -31.01 76.67 -15.76
C HIS A 456 -29.53 77.05 -15.76
N SER A 457 -28.94 77.10 -14.57
CA SER A 457 -27.54 77.46 -14.34
C SER A 457 -27.11 77.02 -12.93
N ALA A 458 -25.81 77.09 -12.65
CA ALA A 458 -25.28 76.78 -11.32
C ALA A 458 -24.43 77.93 -10.75
N TRP A 459 -24.66 78.26 -9.47
CA TRP A 459 -23.85 79.21 -8.72
C TRP A 459 -22.39 78.78 -8.64
N ILE A 460 -21.52 79.76 -8.79
CA ILE A 460 -20.10 79.69 -8.44
C ILE A 460 -19.77 80.78 -7.42
N GLY A 461 -18.57 80.72 -6.85
CA GLY A 461 -18.17 81.58 -5.75
C GLY A 461 -17.82 83.02 -6.13
N LEU A 462 -18.10 83.49 -7.34
CA LEU A 462 -17.81 84.86 -7.77
C LEU A 462 -18.99 85.78 -7.47
N GLN A 463 -18.72 86.94 -6.84
CA GLN A 463 -19.73 87.94 -6.51
C GLN A 463 -19.13 89.35 -6.45
N ASP A 464 -19.94 90.40 -6.56
CA ASP A 464 -19.54 91.80 -6.35
C ASP A 464 -20.45 92.60 -5.40
N MET A 465 -21.25 91.92 -4.57
CA MET A 465 -22.17 92.48 -3.56
C MET A 465 -21.55 93.51 -2.59
N VAL A 466 -20.22 93.50 -2.44
CA VAL A 466 -19.50 94.43 -1.54
C VAL A 466 -19.13 95.73 -2.24
N GLN A 467 -18.84 95.67 -3.54
CA GLN A 467 -18.46 96.83 -4.34
C GLN A 467 -18.78 96.55 -5.82
N ASP A 468 -19.77 97.27 -6.36
CA ASP A 468 -20.21 97.13 -7.75
C ASP A 468 -19.06 97.17 -8.75
N ASN A 469 -19.14 96.31 -9.77
CA ASN A 469 -18.13 96.12 -10.82
C ASN A 469 -16.77 95.60 -10.31
N ARG A 470 -16.72 95.09 -9.08
CA ARG A 470 -15.51 94.51 -8.49
C ARG A 470 -15.77 93.13 -7.93
N PHE A 471 -15.71 92.16 -8.83
CA PHE A 471 -15.89 90.76 -8.51
C PHE A 471 -14.77 90.17 -7.62
N VAL A 472 -15.16 89.52 -6.54
CA VAL A 472 -14.32 88.85 -5.55
C VAL A 472 -14.84 87.43 -5.33
N TRP A 473 -13.93 86.46 -5.38
CA TRP A 473 -14.23 85.07 -5.08
C TRP A 473 -14.51 84.86 -3.58
N VAL A 474 -15.30 83.84 -3.25
CA VAL A 474 -15.59 83.41 -1.87
C VAL A 474 -14.34 83.18 -1.00
N ASN A 475 -13.20 82.85 -1.62
CA ASN A 475 -11.91 82.68 -0.95
C ASN A 475 -11.14 84.01 -0.69
N GLY A 476 -11.75 85.16 -1.00
CA GLY A 476 -11.19 86.50 -0.80
C GLY A 476 -10.25 86.99 -1.90
N ILE A 477 -9.99 86.18 -2.93
CA ILE A 477 -9.14 86.58 -4.06
C ILE A 477 -9.95 87.43 -5.03
N LYS A 478 -9.44 88.61 -5.40
CA LYS A 478 -10.05 89.44 -6.46
C LYS A 478 -9.94 88.73 -7.80
N SER A 479 -10.98 88.81 -8.63
CA SER A 479 -10.91 88.27 -9.98
C SER A 479 -9.77 88.94 -10.77
N LYS A 480 -8.95 88.13 -11.45
CA LYS A 480 -7.86 88.64 -12.31
C LYS A 480 -8.47 89.22 -13.58
N SER A 481 -7.92 90.32 -14.08
CA SER A 481 -8.37 90.97 -15.32
C SER A 481 -8.42 90.03 -16.53
N ASP A 482 -7.57 89.02 -16.54
CA ASP A 482 -7.34 88.11 -17.67
C ASP A 482 -8.20 86.83 -17.58
N LEU A 483 -8.87 86.61 -16.45
CA LEU A 483 -9.78 85.48 -16.23
C LEU A 483 -11.24 85.96 -16.36
N LYS A 484 -11.67 86.17 -17.59
CA LYS A 484 -13.03 86.61 -17.94
C LYS A 484 -13.70 85.55 -18.81
N PHE A 485 -14.57 84.78 -18.19
CA PHE A 485 -15.35 83.72 -18.87
C PHE A 485 -16.81 84.12 -19.05
N TRP A 486 -17.07 85.42 -19.16
CA TRP A 486 -18.39 86.00 -19.39
C TRP A 486 -18.98 85.61 -20.73
N MET A 487 -20.28 85.36 -20.76
CA MET A 487 -21.03 85.27 -21.99
C MET A 487 -20.96 86.60 -22.77
N PRO A 488 -21.13 86.59 -24.10
CA PRO A 488 -21.18 87.83 -24.87
C PRO A 488 -22.27 88.77 -24.35
N GLY A 489 -21.87 89.96 -23.89
CA GLY A 489 -22.79 90.95 -23.31
C GLY A 489 -22.75 91.02 -21.78
N GLU A 490 -22.11 90.06 -21.11
CA GLU A 490 -22.01 90.01 -19.65
C GLU A 490 -20.64 90.52 -19.13
N PRO A 491 -20.57 91.02 -17.88
CA PRO A 491 -21.69 91.24 -16.97
C PRO A 491 -22.51 92.48 -17.35
N ASN A 492 -23.83 92.39 -17.30
CA ASN A 492 -24.73 93.48 -17.73
C ASN A 492 -25.40 94.23 -16.56
N ASN A 493 -25.27 93.71 -15.33
CA ASN A 493 -25.87 94.24 -14.11
C ASN A 493 -27.37 94.61 -14.28
N ALA A 494 -28.16 93.73 -14.91
CA ALA A 494 -29.55 94.01 -15.23
C ALA A 494 -30.40 94.07 -13.95
N VAL A 495 -31.00 95.23 -13.72
CA VAL A 495 -31.94 95.41 -12.61
C VAL A 495 -33.29 94.82 -12.99
N ALA A 496 -33.66 93.70 -12.38
CA ALA A 496 -34.97 93.10 -12.60
C ALA A 496 -36.08 94.03 -12.08
N GLN A 497 -37.20 94.14 -12.81
CA GLN A 497 -38.31 95.05 -12.46
C GLN A 497 -38.92 94.79 -11.07
N TRP A 498 -38.74 93.58 -10.53
CA TRP A 498 -39.19 93.15 -9.20
C TRP A 498 -38.16 93.39 -8.09
N ASP A 499 -36.92 93.77 -8.42
CA ASP A 499 -35.89 94.09 -7.44
C ASP A 499 -36.09 95.50 -6.87
N LYS A 500 -36.82 95.58 -5.77
CA LYS A 500 -37.16 96.85 -5.10
C LYS A 500 -35.94 97.60 -4.57
N ASP A 501 -34.86 96.87 -4.28
CA ASP A 501 -33.63 97.43 -3.72
C ASP A 501 -32.70 97.95 -4.82
N ARG A 502 -33.01 97.63 -6.10
CA ARG A 502 -32.17 97.90 -7.27
C ARG A 502 -30.70 97.53 -7.04
N ALA A 503 -30.47 96.46 -6.29
CA ALA A 503 -29.14 95.97 -5.95
C ALA A 503 -28.44 95.47 -7.22
N GLY A 504 -29.21 94.99 -8.22
CA GLY A 504 -28.66 94.51 -9.47
C GLY A 504 -28.33 93.03 -9.42
N GLN A 505 -27.46 92.60 -10.32
CA GLN A 505 -27.05 91.21 -10.51
C GLN A 505 -25.64 91.01 -9.96
N ASP A 506 -25.54 90.66 -8.68
CA ASP A 506 -24.22 90.65 -8.01
C ASP A 506 -23.60 89.26 -7.84
N CYS A 507 -24.28 88.20 -8.26
CA CYS A 507 -23.85 86.82 -8.07
C CYS A 507 -23.68 86.10 -9.39
N VAL A 508 -22.63 85.30 -9.52
CA VAL A 508 -22.29 84.70 -10.81
C VAL A 508 -22.68 83.23 -10.90
N VAL A 509 -23.24 82.86 -12.05
CA VAL A 509 -23.55 81.47 -12.40
C VAL A 509 -22.77 81.00 -13.63
N ILE A 510 -22.63 79.69 -13.78
CA ILE A 510 -22.29 79.04 -15.04
C ILE A 510 -23.60 78.61 -15.71
N VAL A 511 -23.83 79.09 -16.93
CA VAL A 511 -24.93 78.68 -17.81
C VAL A 511 -24.43 77.59 -18.75
N PRO A 512 -24.92 76.35 -18.66
CA PRO A 512 -24.47 75.27 -19.54
C PRO A 512 -24.87 75.56 -21.00
N PRO A 513 -23.97 75.32 -21.97
CA PRO A 513 -24.29 75.49 -23.38
C PRO A 513 -25.32 74.45 -23.84
N LYS A 514 -26.16 74.79 -24.83
CA LYS A 514 -27.15 73.84 -25.38
C LYS A 514 -26.54 72.77 -26.30
N THR A 515 -25.34 73.01 -26.82
CA THR A 515 -24.66 72.13 -27.76
C THR A 515 -23.17 72.06 -27.44
N VAL A 516 -22.53 70.92 -27.69
CA VAL A 516 -21.08 70.76 -27.56
C VAL A 516 -20.39 71.51 -28.71
N GLY A 517 -19.43 72.38 -28.39
CA GLY A 517 -18.66 73.14 -29.40
C GLY A 517 -17.80 74.24 -28.76
N GLN A 518 -16.94 74.89 -29.55
CA GLN A 518 -16.05 75.96 -29.05
C GLN A 518 -16.82 77.20 -28.59
N LYS A 519 -17.97 77.49 -29.20
CA LYS A 519 -18.77 78.68 -28.89
C LYS A 519 -19.56 78.45 -27.59
N GLY A 520 -19.24 79.21 -26.55
CA GLY A 520 -19.96 79.20 -25.26
C GLY A 520 -19.47 78.17 -24.22
N TRP A 521 -18.44 77.36 -24.52
CA TRP A 521 -17.92 76.38 -23.56
C TRP A 521 -17.03 77.00 -22.48
N LEU A 522 -16.14 77.91 -22.90
CA LEU A 522 -15.32 78.70 -21.97
C LEU A 522 -16.06 79.95 -21.48
N ASN A 523 -16.87 80.56 -22.34
CA ASN A 523 -17.57 81.82 -22.05
C ASN A 523 -19.02 81.53 -21.65
N SER A 524 -19.24 81.23 -20.38
CA SER A 524 -20.53 80.75 -19.84
C SER A 524 -20.95 81.43 -18.52
N TRP A 525 -20.23 82.46 -18.08
CA TRP A 525 -20.63 83.23 -16.90
C TRP A 525 -21.72 84.24 -17.20
N ASP A 526 -22.66 84.33 -16.26
CA ASP A 526 -23.77 85.28 -16.23
C ASP A 526 -23.85 85.85 -14.81
N ASP A 527 -23.96 87.17 -14.68
CA ASP A 527 -24.26 87.81 -13.42
C ASP A 527 -25.79 87.81 -13.24
N VAL A 528 -26.27 87.32 -12.10
CA VAL A 528 -27.69 87.19 -11.83
C VAL A 528 -28.02 87.56 -10.39
N VAL A 529 -29.30 87.87 -10.14
CA VAL A 529 -29.76 88.29 -8.81
C VAL A 529 -29.56 87.16 -7.79
N CYS A 530 -28.75 87.40 -6.76
CA CYS A 530 -28.37 86.43 -5.71
C CYS A 530 -29.56 85.71 -5.03
N ARG A 531 -30.70 86.40 -4.94
CA ARG A 531 -31.94 85.89 -4.33
C ARG A 531 -32.65 84.81 -5.16
N GLY A 532 -32.26 84.62 -6.43
CA GLY A 532 -32.78 83.56 -7.27
C GLY A 532 -32.35 82.17 -6.78
N GLN A 533 -33.16 81.15 -7.03
CA GLN A 533 -32.75 79.77 -6.76
C GLN A 533 -32.06 79.18 -7.98
N ARG A 534 -30.86 78.64 -7.79
CA ARG A 534 -30.06 77.93 -8.80
C ARG A 534 -29.39 76.73 -8.18
N HIS A 535 -29.04 75.76 -9.00
CA HIS A 535 -28.12 74.70 -8.57
C HIS A 535 -26.77 75.36 -8.22
N TYR A 536 -25.85 74.63 -7.62
CA TYR A 536 -24.59 75.23 -7.19
C TYR A 536 -23.47 74.22 -7.17
N ILE A 537 -22.25 74.70 -7.39
CA ILE A 537 -21.06 73.87 -7.39
C ILE A 537 -20.24 74.18 -6.15
N CYS A 538 -20.02 73.17 -5.32
CA CYS A 538 -19.10 73.23 -4.19
C CYS A 538 -17.70 72.74 -4.62
N GLU A 539 -16.65 73.27 -4.01
CA GLU A 539 -15.28 72.75 -4.12
C GLU A 539 -14.63 72.49 -2.75
N THR A 540 -13.81 71.45 -2.70
CA THR A 540 -12.90 71.17 -1.59
C THR A 540 -11.57 70.60 -2.11
N LYS A 541 -10.58 70.44 -1.23
CA LYS A 541 -9.27 69.88 -1.61
C LYS A 541 -9.35 68.37 -1.75
N ALA A 542 -8.69 67.83 -2.78
CA ALA A 542 -8.52 66.38 -2.91
C ALA A 542 -7.56 65.84 -1.84
N LEU A 543 -7.80 64.60 -1.38
CA LEU A 543 -6.94 63.93 -0.42
C LEU A 543 -5.54 63.71 -1.01
N ILE A 544 -4.52 64.25 -0.35
CA ILE A 544 -3.11 64.02 -0.69
C ILE A 544 -2.61 62.82 0.10
N LEU A 545 -2.41 61.70 -0.58
CA LEU A 545 -1.69 60.55 -0.01
C LEU A 545 -0.20 60.80 -0.16
N SER A 546 0.40 61.59 0.75
CA SER A 546 1.86 61.69 0.81
C SER A 546 2.40 60.38 1.37
N GLY A 547 3.08 59.60 0.52
CA GLY A 547 3.82 58.43 0.97
C GLY A 547 4.79 58.84 2.08
N VAL A 548 4.74 58.15 3.21
CA VAL A 548 5.80 58.20 4.22
C VAL A 548 7.08 57.83 3.47
N LYS A 549 7.97 58.81 3.28
CA LYS A 549 9.36 58.48 2.94
C LYS A 549 9.89 57.71 4.14
N THR A 550 10.06 56.40 3.95
CA THR A 550 10.90 55.61 4.84
C THR A 550 12.30 56.20 4.72
N GLU A 551 12.74 56.91 5.76
CA GLU A 551 14.15 57.21 5.96
C GLU A 551 14.88 55.86 6.08
N GLU A 552 15.75 55.57 5.11
CA GLU A 552 16.70 54.45 5.12
C GLU A 552 17.81 54.66 6.15
#